data_AF-A0A2M7BCF0-F1
#
_entry.id   AF-A0A2M7BCF0-F1
#
_cell.length_a   1.000
_cell.length_b   1.000
_cell.length_c   1.000
_cell.angle_alpha   90.00
_cell.angle_beta   90.00
_cell.angle_gamma   90.00
#
_symmetry.space_group_name_H-M   'P 1'
#
loop_
_entity.id
_entity.type
_entity.pdbx_description
1 polymer ?
#
loop_
_entity_poly.entity_id
_entity_poly.type
_entity_poly.pdbx_seq_one_letter_code
_entity_poly.pdbx_strand_id
1 'polypeptide(L)'
;MTERKGGSSSRDSKEILEARIVGPYPTWVSWECQVAERFGDNWVDGCPEAKDLVHKFYVIRRLDQKRGSIDLEAVLTFWKDAEDTVKGFETLYGGIISFIVEKTPIPVKRKN
;
A
#
# COMPACT_ATOMS: atom_id res chain seq x y z
N MET A 1 41.31 -7.31 -12.43
CA MET A 1 40.78 -6.28 -11.52
C MET A 1 39.27 -6.39 -11.55
N THR A 2 38.70 -6.85 -10.44
CA THR A 2 37.28 -7.13 -10.26
C THR A 2 36.61 -5.85 -9.82
N GLU A 3 35.68 -5.32 -10.60
CA GLU A 3 34.66 -4.36 -10.14
C GLU A 3 33.59 -4.23 -11.23
N ARG A 4 32.71 -5.24 -11.32
CA ARG A 4 31.43 -5.07 -12.01
C ARG A 4 30.61 -4.11 -11.15
N LYS A 5 30.35 -2.91 -11.68
CA LYS A 5 29.43 -1.93 -11.10
C LYS A 5 28.12 -2.62 -10.74
N GLY A 6 27.91 -2.86 -9.44
CA GLY A 6 26.63 -3.28 -8.90
C GLY A 6 25.64 -2.14 -9.13
N GLY A 7 24.81 -2.28 -10.16
CA GLY A 7 23.61 -1.48 -10.29
C GLY A 7 22.69 -1.86 -9.14
N SER A 8 22.71 -1.10 -8.04
CA SER A 8 21.61 -1.13 -7.09
C SER A 8 20.39 -0.62 -7.82
N SER A 9 19.51 -1.57 -8.15
CA SER A 9 18.21 -1.34 -8.75
C SER A 9 17.46 -0.25 -7.99
N SER A 10 16.86 0.71 -8.69
CA SER A 10 16.03 1.78 -8.09
C SER A 10 14.90 1.27 -7.18
N ARG A 11 14.56 -0.03 -7.27
CA ARG A 11 13.68 -0.75 -6.33
C ARG A 11 14.21 -0.76 -4.89
N ASP A 12 15.51 -1.04 -4.68
CA ASP A 12 16.15 -1.05 -3.35
C ASP A 12 16.05 0.32 -2.66
N SER A 13 16.27 1.41 -3.42
CA SER A 13 16.24 2.76 -2.86
C SER A 13 14.85 3.18 -2.37
N LYS A 14 13.79 2.79 -3.11
CA LYS A 14 12.40 3.07 -2.70
C LYS A 14 12.00 2.26 -1.47
N GLU A 15 12.37 0.98 -1.44
CA GLU A 15 12.08 0.09 -0.32
C GLU A 15 12.74 0.58 0.98
N ILE A 16 14.01 0.99 0.92
CA ILE A 16 14.74 1.54 2.07
C ILE A 16 14.11 2.84 2.57
N LEU A 17 13.71 3.75 1.66
CA LEU A 17 13.05 5.00 2.04
C LEU A 17 11.70 4.75 2.72
N GLU A 18 10.92 3.81 2.19
CA GLU A 18 9.61 3.52 2.76
C GLU A 18 9.72 2.80 4.11
N ALA A 19 10.65 1.85 4.26
CA ALA A 19 10.95 1.21 5.53
C ALA A 19 11.31 2.22 6.64
N ARG A 20 11.98 3.32 6.30
CA ARG A 20 12.26 4.42 7.25
C ARG A 20 10.99 5.16 7.70
N ILE A 21 9.99 5.27 6.84
CA ILE A 21 8.73 5.95 7.11
C ILE A 21 7.80 5.04 7.94
N VAL A 22 7.64 3.79 7.49
CA VAL A 22 6.68 2.85 8.08
C VAL A 22 7.27 2.04 9.25
N GLY A 23 8.59 1.96 9.43
CA GLY A 23 9.20 1.25 10.57
C GLY A 23 9.23 -0.27 10.38
N PRO A 24 8.90 -1.09 11.41
CA PRO A 24 9.05 -2.56 11.37
C PRO A 24 8.04 -3.27 10.45
N TYR A 25 7.24 -2.51 9.72
CA TYR A 25 6.13 -3.02 8.94
C TYR A 25 6.55 -3.34 7.50
N PRO A 26 5.92 -4.33 6.85
CA PRO A 26 6.25 -4.68 5.46
C PRO A 26 6.07 -3.48 4.56
N THR A 27 7.03 -3.23 3.68
CA THR A 27 7.05 -2.15 2.67
C THR A 27 6.02 -2.39 1.56
N TRP A 28 5.77 -1.37 0.76
CA TRP A 28 4.91 -1.37 -0.41
C TRP A 28 5.41 -2.35 -1.45
N VAL A 29 6.73 -2.46 -1.68
CA VAL A 29 7.27 -3.43 -2.62
C VAL A 29 6.94 -4.85 -2.17
N SER A 30 7.10 -5.16 -0.88
CA SER A 30 6.67 -6.44 -0.31
C SER A 30 5.16 -6.65 -0.42
N TRP A 31 4.37 -5.58 -0.31
CA TRP A 31 2.92 -5.60 -0.44
C TRP A 31 2.42 -5.79 -1.87
N GLU A 32 3.05 -5.10 -2.82
CA GLU A 32 2.82 -5.21 -4.25
C GLU A 32 3.05 -6.64 -4.71
N CYS A 33 4.12 -7.29 -4.23
CA CYS A 33 4.35 -8.71 -4.45
C CYS A 33 3.22 -9.59 -3.89
N GLN A 34 2.78 -9.36 -2.65
CA GLN A 34 1.69 -10.14 -2.05
C GLN A 34 0.34 -9.93 -2.76
N VAL A 35 0.08 -8.72 -3.28
CA VAL A 35 -1.11 -8.44 -4.09
C VAL A 35 -1.00 -9.16 -5.43
N ALA A 36 0.16 -9.10 -6.10
CA ALA A 36 0.39 -9.82 -7.35
C ALA A 36 0.30 -11.35 -7.17
N GLU A 37 0.81 -11.90 -6.08
CA GLU A 37 0.68 -13.33 -5.76
C GLU A 37 -0.78 -13.76 -5.57
N ARG A 38 -1.64 -12.90 -5.01
CA ARG A 38 -3.04 -13.22 -4.72
C ARG A 38 -4.00 -12.92 -5.86
N PHE A 39 -3.80 -11.82 -6.57
CA PHE A 39 -4.70 -11.29 -7.59
C PHE A 39 -4.14 -11.39 -9.01
N GLY A 40 -2.88 -11.82 -9.17
CA GLY A 40 -2.14 -11.89 -10.43
C GLY A 40 -1.56 -10.53 -10.84
N ASP A 41 -0.43 -10.50 -11.57
CA ASP A 41 0.24 -9.25 -11.98
C ASP A 41 -0.63 -8.31 -12.85
N ASN A 42 -1.71 -8.83 -13.44
CA ASN A 42 -2.58 -8.09 -14.33
C ASN A 42 -3.59 -7.19 -13.59
N TRP A 43 -3.56 -7.13 -12.26
CA TRP A 43 -4.49 -6.31 -11.48
C TRP A 43 -4.36 -4.80 -11.78
N VAL A 44 -3.21 -4.36 -12.29
CA VAL A 44 -2.97 -2.98 -12.76
C VAL A 44 -3.07 -2.83 -14.27
N ASP A 45 -3.32 -3.90 -15.02
CA ASP A 45 -3.18 -3.91 -16.47
C ASP A 45 -4.20 -2.95 -17.12
N GLY A 46 -3.68 -1.86 -17.69
CA GLY A 46 -4.45 -0.78 -18.30
C GLY A 46 -4.87 0.38 -17.39
N CYS A 47 -4.62 0.34 -16.07
CA CYS A 47 -4.98 1.44 -15.15
C CYS A 47 -3.84 1.74 -14.15
N PRO A 48 -2.81 2.51 -14.56
CA PRO A 48 -1.72 2.88 -13.67
C PRO A 48 -2.19 3.72 -12.46
N GLU A 49 -3.24 4.53 -12.61
CA GLU A 49 -3.82 5.29 -11.50
C GLU A 49 -4.31 4.39 -10.36
N ALA A 50 -4.84 3.20 -10.67
CA ALA A 50 -5.27 2.26 -9.64
C ALA A 50 -4.10 1.78 -8.77
N LYS A 51 -2.92 1.59 -9.37
CA LYS A 51 -1.71 1.22 -8.62
C LYS A 51 -1.35 2.28 -7.59
N ASP A 52 -1.34 3.54 -8.01
CA ASP A 52 -1.02 4.67 -7.14
C ASP A 52 -2.08 4.85 -6.04
N LEU A 53 -3.37 4.67 -6.35
CA LEU A 53 -4.45 4.72 -5.37
C LEU A 53 -4.32 3.60 -4.32
N VAL A 54 -4.05 2.36 -4.74
CA VAL A 54 -3.83 1.24 -3.82
C VAL A 54 -2.58 1.51 -2.95
N HIS A 55 -1.51 2.06 -3.51
CA HIS A 55 -0.32 2.46 -2.76
C HIS A 55 -0.64 3.55 -1.72
N LYS A 56 -1.35 4.61 -2.12
CA LYS A 56 -1.83 5.67 -1.21
C LYS A 56 -2.65 5.09 -0.05
N PHE A 57 -3.61 4.20 -0.35
CA PHE A 57 -4.41 3.55 0.68
C PHE A 57 -3.56 2.74 1.65
N TYR A 58 -2.61 1.96 1.13
CA TYR A 58 -1.66 1.22 1.94
C TYR A 58 -0.87 2.14 2.89
N VAL A 59 -0.40 3.29 2.41
CA VAL A 59 0.31 4.28 3.26
C VAL A 59 -0.61 4.85 4.35
N ILE A 60 -1.84 5.25 4.01
CA ILE A 60 -2.83 5.73 5.01
C ILE A 60 -3.03 4.67 6.08
N ARG A 61 -3.26 3.43 5.66
CA ARG A 61 -3.54 2.32 6.57
C ARG A 61 -2.36 1.99 7.49
N ARG A 62 -1.13 2.14 6.99
CA ARG A 62 0.11 2.00 7.75
C ARG A 62 0.25 3.09 8.82
N LEU A 63 -0.07 4.33 8.47
CA LEU A 63 -0.07 5.44 9.41
C LEU A 63 -1.11 5.21 10.51
N ASP A 64 -2.32 4.75 10.15
CA ASP A 64 -3.36 4.40 11.11
C ASP A 64 -2.90 3.29 12.08
N GLN A 65 -2.24 2.25 11.57
CA GLN A 65 -1.71 1.19 12.42
C GLN A 65 -0.64 1.72 13.38
N LYS A 66 0.27 2.57 12.90
CA LYS A 66 1.32 3.19 13.73
C LYS A 66 0.73 4.10 14.82
N ARG A 67 -0.35 4.83 14.50
CA ARG A 67 -1.08 5.69 15.44
C ARG A 67 -1.96 4.88 16.40
N GLY A 68 -2.34 3.66 16.02
CA GLY A 68 -3.29 2.83 16.76
C GLY A 68 -4.74 3.33 16.65
N SER A 69 -5.04 4.16 15.66
CA SER A 69 -6.34 4.79 15.43
C SER A 69 -6.53 5.10 13.95
N ILE A 70 -7.77 5.05 13.47
CA ILE A 70 -8.11 5.40 12.09
C ILE A 70 -8.21 6.92 11.96
N ASP A 71 -7.49 7.50 11.01
CA ASP A 71 -7.67 8.88 10.55
C ASP A 71 -8.85 8.93 9.57
N LEU A 72 -10.05 9.13 10.11
CA LEU A 72 -11.29 9.12 9.33
C LEU A 72 -11.31 10.18 8.22
N GLU A 73 -10.72 11.34 8.46
CA GLU A 73 -10.66 12.41 7.46
C GLU A 73 -9.79 12.00 6.27
N ALA A 74 -8.62 11.42 6.54
CA ALA A 74 -7.73 10.92 5.50
C ALA A 74 -8.38 9.78 4.68
N VAL A 75 -9.07 8.84 5.36
CA VAL A 75 -9.75 7.72 4.68
C VAL A 75 -10.91 8.21 3.81
N LEU A 76 -11.74 9.13 4.30
CA LEU A 76 -12.85 9.69 3.52
C LEU A 76 -12.34 10.50 2.32
N THR A 77 -11.28 11.28 2.51
CA THR A 77 -10.64 12.05 1.44
C THR A 77 -10.08 11.11 0.37
N PHE A 78 -9.43 10.01 0.78
CA PHE A 78 -8.94 9.00 -0.13
C PHE A 78 -10.06 8.37 -0.97
N TRP A 79 -11.17 7.94 -0.35
CA TRP A 79 -12.26 7.30 -1.09
C TRP A 79 -12.88 8.23 -2.13
N LYS A 80 -13.01 9.52 -1.81
CA LYS A 80 -13.47 10.52 -2.76
C LYS A 80 -12.49 10.68 -3.93
N ASP A 81 -11.20 10.86 -3.65
CA ASP A 81 -10.14 10.98 -4.67
C ASP A 81 -10.08 9.74 -5.57
N ALA A 82 -10.25 8.55 -4.98
CA ALA A 82 -10.21 7.28 -5.69
C ALA A 82 -11.39 7.10 -6.65
N GLU A 83 -12.61 7.43 -6.22
CA GLU A 83 -13.80 7.34 -7.07
C GLU A 83 -13.81 8.42 -8.17
N ASP A 84 -13.30 9.62 -7.87
CA ASP A 84 -13.15 10.70 -8.86
C ASP A 84 -12.08 10.35 -9.93
N THR A 85 -11.02 9.63 -9.54
CA THR A 85 -9.93 9.23 -10.45
C THR A 85 -10.29 7.97 -11.25
N VAL A 86 -10.82 6.95 -10.58
CA VAL A 86 -11.19 5.67 -11.17
C VAL A 86 -12.64 5.39 -10.81
N LYS A 87 -13.55 5.64 -11.76
CA LYS A 87 -14.98 5.42 -11.54
C LYS A 87 -15.26 3.94 -11.22
N GLY A 88 -15.96 3.69 -10.10
CA GLY A 88 -16.21 2.35 -9.59
C GLY A 88 -14.98 1.71 -8.92
N PHE A 89 -14.05 2.51 -8.39
CA PHE A 89 -12.81 2.03 -7.77
C PHE A 89 -13.07 0.96 -6.71
N GLU A 90 -14.05 1.19 -5.82
CA GLU A 90 -14.39 0.23 -4.76
C GLU A 90 -14.87 -1.12 -5.33
N THR A 91 -15.63 -1.10 -6.43
CA THR A 91 -16.12 -2.34 -7.05
C THR A 91 -14.99 -3.10 -7.74
N LEU A 92 -14.07 -2.38 -8.40
CA LEU A 92 -12.97 -2.97 -9.15
C LEU A 92 -11.82 -3.45 -8.25
N TYR A 93 -11.51 -2.68 -7.20
CA TYR A 93 -10.31 -2.88 -6.36
C TYR A 93 -10.62 -3.16 -4.89
N GLY A 94 -11.90 -3.22 -4.50
CA GLY A 94 -12.33 -3.47 -3.12
C GLY A 94 -11.79 -4.78 -2.53
N GLY A 95 -11.55 -5.80 -3.36
CA GLY A 95 -10.89 -7.04 -2.95
C GLY A 95 -9.44 -6.83 -2.50
N ILE A 96 -8.68 -5.97 -3.20
CA ILE A 96 -7.30 -5.61 -2.86
C ILE A 96 -7.28 -4.74 -1.60
N ILE A 97 -8.18 -3.76 -1.52
CA ILE A 97 -8.34 -2.90 -0.34
C ILE A 97 -8.66 -3.75 0.92
N SER A 98 -9.59 -4.70 0.79
CA SER A 98 -9.95 -5.62 1.87
C SER A 98 -8.76 -6.50 2.29
N PHE A 99 -7.98 -6.99 1.32
CA PHE A 99 -6.76 -7.73 1.59
C PHE A 99 -5.72 -6.90 2.34
N ILE A 100 -5.54 -5.62 1.97
CA ILE A 100 -4.68 -4.67 2.69
C ILE A 100 -5.14 -4.53 4.14
N VAL A 101 -6.43 -4.29 4.37
CA VAL A 101 -7.01 -4.15 5.72
C VAL A 101 -6.78 -5.40 6.58
N GLU A 102 -7.00 -6.59 6.03
CA GLU A 102 -6.82 -7.88 6.72
C GLU A 102 -5.40 -8.06 7.26
N LYS A 103 -4.41 -7.76 6.42
CA LYS A 103 -2.98 -7.92 6.74
C LYS A 103 -2.39 -6.72 7.50
N THR A 104 -3.14 -5.65 7.66
CA THR A 104 -2.77 -4.47 8.45
C THR A 104 -3.79 -4.20 9.56
N PRO A 105 -3.95 -5.13 10.52
CA PRO A 105 -4.88 -4.93 11.62
C PRO A 105 -4.38 -3.78 12.51
N ILE A 106 -5.27 -2.83 12.82
CA ILE A 106 -4.98 -1.79 13.79
C ILE A 106 -5.10 -2.41 15.18
N PRO A 107 -4.05 -2.36 16.02
CA PRO A 107 -4.12 -2.87 17.38
C PRO A 107 -5.10 -2.01 18.17
N VAL A 108 -6.32 -2.52 18.35
CA VAL A 108 -7.28 -1.89 19.26
C VAL A 108 -6.70 -2.02 20.65
N LYS A 109 -6.32 -0.91 21.29
CA LYS A 109 -5.96 -0.91 22.72
C LYS A 109 -7.15 -1.50 23.47
N ARG A 110 -7.06 -2.75 23.90
CA ARG A 110 -8.00 -3.30 24.87
C ARG A 110 -7.85 -2.45 26.13
N LYS A 111 -8.86 -1.64 26.45
CA LYS A 111 -8.98 -1.02 27.77
C LYS A 111 -9.10 -2.19 28.74
N ASN A 112 -8.05 -2.41 29.52
CA ASN A 112 -8.06 -3.30 30.67
C ASN A 112 -8.20 -2.45 31.92
#